data_AF-A0A8H5X9N0-F1
#
_entry.id   AF-A0A8H5X9N0-F1
#
_cell.length_a   1.000
_cell.length_b   1.000
_cell.length_c   1.000
_cell.angle_alpha   90.00
_cell.angle_beta   90.00
_cell.angle_gamma   90.00
#
_symmetry.space_group_name_H-M   'P 1'
#
loop_
_entity.id
_entity.type
_entity.pdbx_description
1 polymer ?
#
loop_
_entity_poly.entity_id
_entity_poly.type
_entity_poly.pdbx_seq_one_letter_code
_entity_poly.pdbx_strand_id
1 'polypeptide(L)'
;MNAPEPEQTPFEAVSVHTSRLQRKYQALLDQSTPFVLYRWVGTVVCLLLFFLRILLAQGWYIVAYALGIYLLNLFLAFLQPKFDPSNEEADNEMEDGSVGTLPTKQDEEFKPFIRRLPEFKFWYWATRAIIISFFCSWFEIFNVPVFWPVLVMYWFILFFLTMRKQIQHMIKYRYVPFTVGKKNYAKNNS
;
A
#
# COMPACT_ATOMS: atom_id res chain seq x y z
N MET A 1 29.09 28.56 -40.23
CA MET A 1 29.46 28.42 -38.80
C MET A 1 28.63 27.29 -38.24
N ASN A 2 29.19 26.09 -38.12
CA ASN A 2 28.57 25.02 -37.35
C ASN A 2 28.80 25.36 -35.87
N ALA A 3 27.74 25.63 -35.13
CA ALA A 3 27.83 25.76 -33.68
C ALA A 3 28.41 24.44 -33.12
N PRO A 4 29.37 24.47 -32.19
CA PRO A 4 29.84 23.27 -31.54
C PRO A 4 28.65 22.61 -30.83
N GLU A 5 28.44 21.32 -31.09
CA GLU A 5 27.45 20.52 -30.36
C GLU A 5 27.77 20.64 -28.86
N PRO A 6 26.78 20.86 -27.98
CA PRO A 6 27.05 20.98 -26.56
C PRO A 6 27.68 19.67 -26.07
N GLU A 7 28.88 19.75 -25.51
CA GLU A 7 29.60 18.61 -24.98
C GLU A 7 28.77 17.97 -23.86
N GLN A 8 28.21 16.80 -24.14
CA GLN A 8 27.38 16.07 -23.18
C GLN A 8 28.24 15.72 -21.97
N THR A 9 27.93 16.33 -20.83
CA THR A 9 28.66 16.01 -19.60
C THR A 9 28.37 14.54 -19.20
N PRO A 10 29.33 13.82 -18.58
CA PRO A 10 29.11 12.43 -18.16
C PRO A 10 27.86 12.25 -17.26
N PHE A 11 27.51 13.27 -16.48
CA PHE A 11 26.31 13.30 -15.64
C PHE A 11 25.01 13.43 -16.46
N GLU A 12 25.02 14.21 -17.55
CA GLU A 12 23.88 14.31 -18.47
C GLU A 12 23.67 13.02 -19.26
N ALA A 13 24.76 12.35 -19.69
CA ALA A 13 24.64 11.04 -20.32
C ALA A 13 24.00 10.03 -19.37
N VAL A 14 24.44 9.96 -18.11
CA VAL A 14 23.86 9.07 -17.09
C VAL A 14 22.39 9.40 -16.82
N SER A 15 22.01 10.69 -16.71
CA SER A 15 20.62 11.09 -16.47
C SER A 15 19.69 10.77 -17.66
N VAL A 16 20.20 10.86 -18.89
CA VAL A 16 19.47 10.46 -20.10
C VAL A 16 19.31 8.93 -20.15
N HIS A 17 20.31 8.15 -19.75
CA HIS A 17 20.20 6.69 -19.70
C HIS A 17 19.23 6.19 -18.62
N THR A 18 19.28 6.78 -17.41
CA THR A 18 18.37 6.42 -16.31
C THR A 18 16.93 6.79 -16.63
N SER A 19 16.69 7.97 -17.22
CA SER A 19 15.34 8.40 -17.63
C SER A 19 14.76 7.53 -18.76
N ARG A 20 15.59 7.09 -19.72
CA ARG A 20 15.17 6.12 -20.75
C ARG A 20 14.79 4.77 -20.15
N LEU A 21 15.57 4.26 -19.21
CA LEU A 21 15.29 2.99 -18.54
C LEU A 21 14.01 3.08 -17.70
N GLN A 22 13.83 4.18 -16.96
CA GLN A 22 12.63 4.44 -16.17
C GLN A 22 11.37 4.51 -17.05
N ARG A 23 11.43 5.17 -18.21
CA ARG A 23 10.31 5.22 -19.17
C ARG A 23 9.96 3.83 -19.70
N LYS A 24 10.95 3.01 -20.08
CA LYS A 24 10.72 1.64 -20.54
C LYS A 24 10.12 0.77 -19.43
N TYR A 25 10.64 0.89 -18.21
CA TYR A 25 10.11 0.19 -17.05
C TYR A 25 8.66 0.57 -16.77
N GLN A 26 8.35 1.86 -16.80
CA GLN A 26 6.98 2.34 -16.64
C GLN A 26 6.06 1.84 -17.77
N ALA A 27 6.52 1.83 -19.02
CA ALA A 27 5.75 1.30 -20.14
C ALA A 27 5.41 -0.20 -19.98
N LEU A 28 6.35 -1.00 -19.48
CA LEU A 28 6.11 -2.42 -19.16
C LEU A 28 5.11 -2.58 -18.00
N LEU A 29 5.22 -1.75 -16.96
CA LEU A 29 4.26 -1.73 -15.87
C LEU A 29 2.86 -1.38 -16.38
N ASP A 30 2.75 -0.36 -17.24
CA ASP A 30 1.48 0.09 -17.80
C ASP A 30 0.83 -1.01 -18.65
N GLN A 31 1.61 -1.79 -19.40
CA GLN A 31 1.15 -2.95 -20.16
C GLN A 31 0.60 -4.08 -19.27
N SER A 32 1.09 -4.20 -18.03
CA SER A 32 0.62 -5.21 -17.06
C SER A 32 -0.67 -4.81 -16.32
N THR A 33 -1.07 -3.53 -16.39
CA THR A 33 -2.26 -2.98 -15.72
C THR A 33 -3.55 -3.76 -15.94
N PRO A 34 -3.95 -4.12 -17.19
CA PRO A 34 -5.24 -4.77 -17.45
C PRO A 34 -5.34 -6.19 -16.90
N PHE A 35 -4.21 -6.88 -16.66
CA PHE A 35 -4.18 -8.29 -16.27
C PHE A 35 -4.32 -8.48 -14.74
N VAL A 36 -5.37 -7.94 -14.15
CA VAL A 36 -5.60 -7.95 -12.69
C VAL A 36 -5.53 -9.37 -12.11
N LEU A 37 -6.28 -10.31 -12.68
CA LEU A 37 -6.33 -11.70 -12.19
C LEU A 37 -4.95 -12.37 -12.20
N TYR A 38 -4.25 -12.33 -13.33
CA TYR A 38 -2.94 -12.96 -13.47
C TYR A 38 -1.90 -12.35 -12.52
N ARG A 39 -1.94 -11.03 -12.33
CA ARG A 39 -1.10 -10.31 -11.38
C ARG A 39 -1.26 -10.85 -9.96
N TRP A 40 -2.51 -10.93 -9.48
CA TRP A 40 -2.81 -11.41 -8.13
C TRP A 40 -2.56 -12.90 -7.95
N VAL A 41 -2.89 -13.73 -8.95
CA VAL A 41 -2.57 -15.15 -8.93
C VAL A 41 -1.06 -15.35 -8.79
N GLY A 42 -0.25 -14.63 -9.59
CA GLY A 42 1.21 -14.66 -9.47
C GLY A 42 1.70 -14.29 -8.08
N THR A 43 1.18 -13.21 -7.50
CA THR A 43 1.53 -12.77 -6.14
C THR A 43 1.17 -13.82 -5.09
N VAL A 44 -0.02 -14.42 -5.16
CA VAL A 44 -0.46 -15.46 -4.23
C VAL A 44 0.41 -16.70 -4.36
N VAL A 45 0.73 -17.14 -5.58
CA VAL A 45 1.63 -18.27 -5.82
C VAL A 45 3.02 -17.99 -5.24
N CYS A 46 3.61 -16.82 -5.48
CA CYS A 46 4.89 -16.44 -4.90
C CYS A 46 4.84 -16.42 -3.36
N LEU A 47 3.74 -15.91 -2.78
CA LEU A 47 3.55 -15.87 -1.33
C LEU A 47 3.46 -17.29 -0.74
N LEU A 48 2.72 -18.20 -1.39
CA LEU A 48 2.61 -19.59 -0.99
C LEU A 48 3.94 -20.32 -1.07
N LEU A 49 4.72 -20.10 -2.14
CA LEU A 49 6.07 -20.66 -2.27
C LEU A 49 7.01 -20.15 -1.17
N PHE A 50 6.92 -18.87 -0.81
CA PHE A 50 7.65 -18.30 0.31
C PHE A 50 7.28 -19.00 1.63
N PHE A 51 6.00 -19.07 1.97
CA PHE A 51 5.56 -19.75 3.21
C PHE A 51 5.93 -21.24 3.22
N LEU A 52 5.73 -21.94 2.10
CA LEU A 52 6.12 -23.34 1.97
C LEU A 52 7.61 -23.52 2.27
N ARG A 53 8.47 -22.66 1.72
CA ARG A 53 9.90 -22.68 2.02
C ARG A 53 10.19 -22.46 3.50
N ILE A 54 9.53 -21.50 4.15
CA ILE A 54 9.75 -21.18 5.57
C ILE A 54 9.33 -22.36 6.45
N LEU A 55 8.21 -23.01 6.12
CA LEU A 55 7.71 -24.20 6.82
C LEU A 55 8.59 -25.43 6.59
N LEU A 56 9.15 -25.64 5.40
CA LEU A 56 10.04 -26.78 5.15
C LEU A 56 11.42 -26.57 5.77
N ALA A 57 11.96 -25.36 5.68
CA ALA A 57 13.29 -25.03 6.18
C ALA A 57 13.31 -24.67 7.68
N GLN A 58 12.13 -24.49 8.30
CA GLN A 58 11.95 -24.19 9.73
C GLN A 58 12.83 -23.02 10.23
N GLY A 59 12.92 -21.94 9.45
CA GLY A 59 13.80 -20.80 9.76
C GLY A 59 13.36 -19.49 9.09
N TRP A 60 14.18 -18.44 9.20
CA TRP A 60 13.92 -17.11 8.61
C TRP A 60 12.60 -16.46 9.09
N TYR A 61 12.18 -16.76 10.32
CA TYR A 61 10.94 -16.24 10.91
C TYR A 61 10.91 -14.71 11.01
N ILE A 62 12.07 -14.06 11.21
CA ILE A 62 12.17 -12.60 11.20
C ILE A 62 11.80 -12.02 9.83
N VAL A 63 12.26 -12.65 8.74
CA VAL A 63 11.95 -12.21 7.38
C VAL A 63 10.44 -12.35 7.11
N ALA A 64 9.85 -13.48 7.53
CA ALA A 64 8.41 -13.70 7.41
C ALA A 64 7.61 -12.70 8.26
N TYR A 65 8.07 -12.40 9.47
CA TYR A 65 7.45 -11.42 10.36
C TYR A 65 7.50 -9.99 9.80
N ALA A 66 8.67 -9.57 9.29
CA ALA A 66 8.83 -8.28 8.63
C ALA A 66 7.94 -8.15 7.40
N LEU A 67 7.85 -9.20 6.57
CA LEU A 67 6.92 -9.26 5.44
C LEU A 67 5.46 -9.12 5.91
N GLY A 68 5.08 -9.83 6.97
CA GLY A 68 3.73 -9.80 7.54
C GLY A 68 3.34 -8.40 8.04
N ILE A 69 4.22 -7.71 8.76
CA ILE A 69 3.98 -6.33 9.21
C ILE A 69 3.89 -5.39 8.00
N TYR A 70 4.80 -5.54 7.03
CA TYR A 70 4.80 -4.68 5.84
C TYR A 70 3.50 -4.82 5.05
N LEU A 71 3.02 -6.04 4.83
CA LEU A 71 1.75 -6.29 4.15
C LEU A 71 0.55 -5.74 4.94
N LEU A 72 0.59 -5.83 6.28
CA LEU A 72 -0.43 -5.21 7.13
C LEU A 72 -0.43 -3.68 7.02
N ASN A 73 0.75 -3.05 7.01
CA ASN A 73 0.87 -1.61 6.80
C ASN A 73 0.34 -1.18 5.42
N LEU A 74 0.63 -1.97 4.39
CA LEU A 74 0.13 -1.73 3.04
C LEU A 74 -1.40 -1.87 2.97
N PHE A 75 -1.94 -2.85 3.71
CA PHE A 75 -3.39 -3.06 3.83
C PHE A 75 -4.06 -1.90 4.57
N LEU A 76 -3.45 -1.41 5.65
CA LEU A 76 -3.93 -0.22 6.35
C LEU A 76 -3.94 1.00 5.43
N ALA A 77 -2.86 1.23 4.68
CA ALA A 77 -2.78 2.32 3.71
C ALA A 77 -3.80 2.18 2.56
N PHE A 78 -4.23 0.96 2.23
CA PHE A 78 -5.31 0.71 1.28
C PHE A 78 -6.70 1.07 1.85
N LEU A 79 -6.91 0.84 3.15
CA LEU A 79 -8.16 1.15 3.84
C LEU A 79 -8.29 2.63 4.23
N GLN A 80 -7.20 3.38 4.28
CA GLN A 80 -7.21 4.80 4.62
C GLN A 80 -7.60 5.69 3.42
N PRO A 81 -8.42 6.73 3.64
CA PRO A 81 -8.71 7.74 2.61
C PRO A 81 -7.44 8.51 2.27
N LYS A 82 -7.34 9.01 1.03
CA LYS A 82 -6.23 9.88 0.62
C LYS A 82 -6.23 11.23 1.35
N PHE A 83 -7.42 11.74 1.68
CA PHE A 83 -7.63 12.93 2.49
C PHE A 83 -8.27 12.47 3.79
N ASP A 84 -7.50 12.46 4.87
CA ASP A 84 -7.98 12.01 6.17
C ASP A 84 -8.66 13.17 6.90
N PRO A 85 -9.97 13.11 7.16
CA PRO A 85 -10.67 14.15 7.92
C PRO A 85 -10.12 14.30 9.34
N SER A 86 -9.49 13.25 9.89
CA SER A 86 -8.88 13.31 11.23
C SER A 86 -7.59 14.14 11.28
N ASN A 87 -6.89 14.32 10.16
CA ASN A 87 -5.77 15.27 10.10
C ASN A 87 -6.29 16.71 10.10
N GLU A 88 -7.41 16.98 9.42
CA GLU A 88 -8.08 18.28 9.48
C GLU A 88 -8.62 18.52 10.90
N GLU A 89 -9.19 17.52 11.57
CA GLU A 89 -9.62 17.63 12.97
C GLU A 89 -8.45 17.74 13.95
N ALA A 90 -7.34 17.02 13.77
CA ALA A 90 -6.17 17.12 14.64
C ALA A 90 -5.44 18.46 14.47
N ASP A 91 -5.38 19.01 13.26
CA ASP A 91 -4.88 20.36 13.00
C ASP A 91 -5.81 21.42 13.63
N ASN A 92 -7.14 21.24 13.55
CA ASN A 92 -8.10 22.12 14.23
C ASN A 92 -8.10 21.96 15.76
N GLU A 93 -7.88 20.75 16.30
CA GLU A 93 -7.81 20.47 17.74
C GLU A 93 -6.49 20.97 18.36
N MET A 94 -5.41 21.08 17.57
CA MET A 94 -4.17 21.74 18.00
C MET A 94 -4.26 23.28 17.97
N GLU A 95 -5.16 23.85 17.18
CA GLU A 95 -5.31 25.31 17.04
C GLU A 95 -6.43 25.89 17.93
N ASP A 96 -7.43 25.10 18.35
CA ASP A 96 -8.62 25.64 19.02
C ASP A 96 -8.85 25.12 20.45
N GLY A 97 -8.28 25.84 21.40
CA GLY A 97 -8.64 25.79 22.81
C GLY A 97 -9.94 26.55 23.16
N SER A 98 -10.86 26.80 22.23
CA SER A 98 -12.08 27.54 22.55
C SER A 98 -13.29 27.30 21.63
N VAL A 99 -14.38 26.85 22.27
CA VAL A 99 -15.78 27.02 21.88
C VAL A 99 -16.37 25.95 20.95
N GLY A 100 -17.19 25.09 21.58
CA GLY A 100 -18.10 24.18 20.88
C GLY A 100 -18.98 24.91 19.87
N THR A 101 -18.78 24.58 18.60
CA THR A 101 -19.69 24.94 17.52
C THR A 101 -20.76 23.85 17.39
N LEU A 102 -22.02 24.30 17.34
CA LEU A 102 -23.21 23.46 17.29
C LEU A 102 -23.18 22.50 16.06
N PRO A 103 -23.64 21.25 16.20
CA PRO A 103 -23.58 20.27 15.11
C PRO A 103 -24.66 20.56 14.06
N THR A 104 -24.32 21.34 13.04
CA THR A 104 -25.14 21.57 11.83
C THR A 104 -24.48 20.97 10.59
N LYS A 105 -24.08 19.70 10.66
CA LYS A 105 -23.49 18.93 9.54
C LYS A 105 -24.37 17.74 9.16
N GLN A 106 -25.65 17.97 8.86
CA GLN A 106 -26.52 16.90 8.35
C GLN A 106 -26.39 16.67 6.82
N ASP A 107 -25.70 17.55 6.10
CA ASP A 107 -25.54 17.47 4.63
C ASP A 107 -24.07 17.51 4.17
N GLU A 108 -23.15 16.81 4.85
CA GLU A 108 -21.82 16.58 4.27
C GLU A 108 -21.92 15.50 3.18
N GLU A 109 -22.14 16.01 1.97
CA GLU A 109 -22.01 15.34 0.69
C GLU A 109 -20.91 14.28 0.69
N PHE A 110 -21.28 13.07 0.25
CA PHE A 110 -20.43 11.88 0.21
C PHE A 110 -19.22 12.13 -0.71
N LYS A 111 -18.11 12.64 -0.16
CA LYS A 111 -16.84 12.78 -0.89
C LYS A 111 -16.45 11.41 -1.45
N PRO A 112 -16.30 11.23 -2.78
CA PRO A 112 -15.92 9.94 -3.34
C PRO A 112 -14.64 9.44 -2.69
N PHE A 113 -14.69 8.27 -2.06
CA PHE A 113 -13.53 7.69 -1.38
C PHE A 113 -12.43 7.40 -2.39
N ILE A 114 -11.45 8.31 -2.48
CA ILE A 114 -10.22 8.07 -3.21
C ILE A 114 -9.29 7.36 -2.23
N ARG A 115 -9.10 6.06 -2.46
CA ARG A 115 -8.14 5.23 -1.71
C ARG A 115 -6.76 5.90 -1.73
N ARG A 116 -6.09 5.98 -0.58
CA ARG A 116 -4.73 6.53 -0.49
C ARG A 116 -3.74 5.73 -1.34
N LEU A 117 -3.93 4.42 -1.42
CA LEU A 117 -3.15 3.53 -2.26
C LEU A 117 -4.01 2.89 -3.37
N PRO A 118 -3.76 3.23 -4.66
CA PRO A 118 -4.37 2.53 -5.79
C PRO A 118 -4.02 1.03 -5.77
N GLU A 119 -4.96 0.18 -6.19
CA GLU A 119 -4.79 -1.28 -6.22
C GLU A 119 -3.52 -1.72 -6.96
N PHE A 120 -3.21 -1.09 -8.10
CA PHE A 120 -2.00 -1.40 -8.85
C PHE A 120 -0.73 -1.15 -8.04
N LYS A 121 -0.67 -0.04 -7.29
CA LYS A 121 0.46 0.24 -6.39
C LYS A 121 0.50 -0.74 -5.23
N PHE A 122 -0.64 -1.09 -4.64
CA PHE A 122 -0.72 -2.14 -3.61
C PHE A 122 -0.11 -3.44 -4.12
N TRP A 123 -0.58 -3.93 -5.27
CA TRP A 123 -0.08 -5.16 -5.87
C TRP A 123 1.43 -5.08 -6.15
N TYR A 124 1.90 -3.97 -6.71
CA TYR A 124 3.32 -3.78 -7.04
C TYR A 124 4.21 -3.82 -5.79
N TRP A 125 3.87 -3.06 -4.76
CA TRP A 125 4.63 -3.03 -3.51
C TRP A 125 4.58 -4.36 -2.76
N ALA A 126 3.41 -5.00 -2.70
CA ALA A 126 3.26 -6.31 -2.08
C ALA A 126 4.11 -7.38 -2.80
N THR A 127 4.00 -7.46 -4.12
CA THR A 127 4.73 -8.45 -4.94
C THR A 127 6.24 -8.24 -4.83
N ARG A 128 6.69 -6.99 -4.89
CA ARG A 128 8.10 -6.65 -4.74
C ARG A 128 8.62 -7.06 -3.34
N ALA A 129 7.87 -6.77 -2.28
CA ALA A 129 8.25 -7.17 -0.93
C ALA A 129 8.32 -8.70 -0.78
N ILE A 130 7.34 -9.44 -1.31
CA ILE A 130 7.33 -10.91 -1.30
C ILE A 130 8.55 -11.47 -2.03
N ILE A 131 8.86 -10.95 -3.22
CA ILE A 131 10.03 -11.40 -4.00
C ILE A 131 11.32 -11.12 -3.24
N ILE A 132 11.47 -9.93 -2.65
CA ILE A 132 12.66 -9.59 -1.84
C ILE A 132 12.76 -10.51 -0.61
N SER A 133 11.67 -10.70 0.14
CA SER A 133 11.64 -11.62 1.29
C SER A 133 11.94 -13.06 0.90
N PHE A 134 11.46 -13.49 -0.28
CA PHE A 134 11.82 -14.76 -0.88
C PHE A 134 13.34 -14.79 -1.05
N PHE A 135 13.97 -13.93 -1.85
CA PHE A 135 15.42 -13.94 -2.01
C PHE A 135 16.21 -13.82 -0.69
N CYS A 136 15.80 -12.94 0.23
CA CYS A 136 16.42 -12.78 1.55
C CYS A 136 16.45 -14.09 2.34
N SER A 137 15.41 -14.93 2.20
CA SER A 137 15.40 -16.20 2.90
C SER A 137 16.49 -17.17 2.38
N TRP A 138 17.11 -16.97 1.20
CA TRP A 138 18.19 -17.85 0.73
C TRP A 138 19.54 -17.55 1.39
N PHE A 139 19.64 -16.46 2.15
CA PHE A 139 20.87 -16.07 2.84
C PHE A 139 20.76 -16.35 4.34
N GLU A 140 21.79 -16.99 4.90
CA GLU A 140 21.84 -17.33 6.33
C GLU A 140 21.96 -16.10 7.24
N ILE A 141 22.45 -14.97 6.71
CA ILE A 141 22.59 -13.73 7.49
C ILE A 141 21.26 -13.23 8.07
N PHE A 142 20.13 -13.56 7.43
CA PHE A 142 18.79 -13.19 7.89
C PHE A 142 18.13 -14.30 8.73
N ASN A 143 18.83 -15.42 8.98
CA ASN A 143 18.34 -16.55 9.77
C ASN A 143 18.82 -16.44 11.22
N VAL A 144 18.09 -15.67 12.03
CA VAL A 144 18.39 -15.54 13.47
C VAL A 144 17.46 -16.48 14.25
N PRO A 145 17.99 -17.28 15.19
CA PRO A 145 17.16 -18.14 16.04
C PRO A 145 16.28 -17.27 16.95
N VAL A 146 14.96 -17.36 16.76
CA VAL A 146 13.96 -16.64 17.54
C VAL A 146 12.80 -17.56 17.89
N PHE A 147 12.13 -17.27 19.00
CA PHE A 147 10.92 -18.00 19.37
C PHE A 147 9.73 -17.55 18.50
N TRP A 148 9.59 -18.18 17.34
CA TRP A 148 8.61 -17.82 16.32
C TRP A 148 7.13 -17.83 16.76
N PRO A 149 6.67 -18.68 17.70
CA PRO A 149 5.26 -18.64 18.12
C PRO A 149 4.89 -17.29 18.75
N VAL A 150 5.82 -16.68 19.47
CA VAL A 150 5.62 -15.34 20.06
C VAL A 150 5.49 -14.27 18.97
N LEU A 151 6.29 -14.35 17.90
CA LEU A 151 6.16 -13.43 16.76
C LEU A 151 4.78 -13.52 16.09
N VAL A 152 4.28 -14.75 15.90
CA VAL A 152 2.94 -14.98 15.34
C VAL A 152 1.87 -14.38 16.26
N MET A 153 1.97 -14.60 17.56
CA MET A 153 1.06 -14.01 18.55
C MET A 153 1.08 -12.47 18.50
N TYR A 154 2.26 -11.85 18.47
CA TYR A 154 2.37 -10.40 18.33
C TYR A 154 1.76 -9.89 17.02
N TRP A 155 1.99 -10.60 15.92
CA TRP A 155 1.41 -10.23 14.63
C TRP A 155 -0.11 -10.25 14.68
N PHE A 156 -0.73 -11.29 15.27
CA PHE A 156 -2.19 -11.35 15.42
C PHE A 156 -2.72 -10.25 16.34
N ILE A 157 -2.10 -10.03 17.49
CA ILE A 157 -2.52 -8.97 18.42
C ILE A 157 -2.47 -7.60 17.72
N LEU A 158 -1.36 -7.30 17.05
CA LEU A 158 -1.19 -6.05 16.30
C LEU A 158 -2.21 -5.96 15.17
N PHE A 159 -2.41 -7.03 14.39
CA PHE A 159 -3.41 -7.09 13.34
C PHE A 159 -4.81 -6.75 13.86
N PHE A 160 -5.28 -7.41 14.92
CA PHE A 160 -6.63 -7.18 15.45
C PHE A 160 -6.77 -5.79 16.07
N LEU A 161 -5.76 -5.29 16.79
CA LEU A 161 -5.79 -3.95 17.36
C LEU A 161 -5.83 -2.88 16.27
N THR A 162 -4.96 -2.98 15.27
CA THR A 162 -4.91 -2.05 14.14
C THR A 162 -6.18 -2.09 13.32
N MET A 163 -6.72 -3.28 13.03
CA MET A 163 -7.98 -3.44 12.30
C MET A 163 -9.17 -2.90 13.08
N ARG A 164 -9.26 -3.17 14.39
CA ARG A 164 -10.31 -2.61 15.25
C ARG A 164 -10.27 -1.08 15.24
N LYS A 165 -9.09 -0.48 15.43
CA LYS A 165 -8.91 0.98 15.39
C LYS A 165 -9.29 1.55 14.03
N GLN A 166 -8.90 0.89 12.94
CA GLN A 166 -9.23 1.33 11.58
C GLN A 166 -10.74 1.26 11.31
N ILE A 167 -11.42 0.20 11.74
CA ILE A 167 -12.88 0.05 11.59
C ILE A 167 -13.61 1.12 12.42
N GLN A 168 -13.18 1.39 13.65
CA GLN A 168 -13.76 2.45 14.48
C GLN A 168 -13.64 3.82 13.82
N HIS A 169 -12.49 4.12 13.22
CA HIS A 169 -12.28 5.35 12.46
C HIS A 169 -13.19 5.41 11.23
N MET A 170 -13.27 4.32 10.46
CA MET A 170 -14.18 4.22 9.32
C MET A 170 -15.65 4.49 9.71
N ILE A 171 -16.09 3.98 10.86
CA ILE A 171 -17.44 4.21 11.39
C ILE A 171 -17.62 5.66 11.84
N LYS A 172 -16.64 6.24 12.57
CA LYS A 172 -16.68 7.65 13.03
C LYS A 172 -16.82 8.62 11.86
N TYR A 173 -16.01 8.44 10.82
CA TYR A 173 -15.96 9.32 9.65
C TYR A 173 -16.79 8.83 8.45
N ARG A 174 -17.63 7.80 8.66
CA ARG A 174 -18.60 7.26 7.70
C ARG A 174 -18.07 7.07 6.27
N TYR A 175 -16.87 6.53 6.11
CA TYR A 175 -16.35 6.14 4.80
C TYR A 175 -16.23 4.62 4.67
N VAL A 176 -16.51 4.12 3.46
CA VAL A 176 -16.36 2.71 3.11
C VAL A 176 -15.36 2.54 1.98
N PRO A 177 -14.34 1.67 2.12
CA PRO A 177 -13.29 1.49 1.11
C PRO A 177 -13.78 0.78 -0.15
N PHE A 178 -14.97 0.18 -0.09
CA PHE A 178 -15.62 -0.53 -1.19
C PHE A 178 -16.91 0.19 -1.59
N THR A 179 -17.03 0.52 -2.87
CA THR A 179 -18.24 1.14 -3.45
C THR A 179 -19.31 0.09 -3.74
N VAL A 180 -19.61 -0.80 -2.77
CA VAL A 180 -20.67 -1.80 -2.93
C VAL A 180 -22.01 -1.08 -2.76
N GLY A 181 -22.72 -0.83 -3.85
CA GLY A 181 -24.11 -0.37 -3.80
C GLY A 181 -24.38 1.11 -4.12
N LYS A 182 -23.56 1.79 -4.92
CA LYS A 182 -24.03 3.04 -5.53
C LYS A 182 -25.26 2.72 -6.40
N LYS A 183 -26.43 3.23 -6.01
CA LYS A 183 -27.63 3.24 -6.86
C LYS A 183 -27.27 4.02 -8.12
N ASN A 184 -27.27 3.35 -9.27
CA ASN A 184 -27.22 4.02 -10.56
C ASN A 184 -28.48 4.88 -10.64
N TYR A 185 -28.34 6.20 -10.48
CA TYR A 185 -29.41 7.11 -10.86
C TYR A 185 -29.52 7.00 -12.38
N ALA A 186 -30.48 6.21 -12.85
CA ALA A 186 -30.88 6.22 -14.24
C ALA A 186 -31.26 7.66 -14.57
N LYS A 187 -30.51 8.27 -15.50
CA LYS A 187 -30.80 9.60 -16.02
C LYS A 187 -32.10 9.48 -16.82
N ASN A 188 -33.24 9.73 -16.17
CA ASN A 188 -34.48 9.99 -16.89
C ASN A 188 -34.29 11.30 -17.64
N ASN A 189 -33.90 11.21 -18.91
CA ASN A 189 -34.09 12.28 -19.87
C ASN A 189 -35.60 12.42 -20.09
N SER A 190 -36.20 13.43 -19.47
CA SER A 190 -37.46 14.02 -19.91
C SER A 190 -37.20 14.90 -21.13
#